data_AF-A0A9D0X953-F1
#
_entry.id   AF-A0A9D0X953-F1
#
_cell.length_a   1.000
_cell.length_b   1.000
_cell.length_c   1.000
_cell.angle_alpha   90.00
_cell.angle_beta   90.00
_cell.angle_gamma   90.00
#
_symmetry.space_group_name_H-M   'P 1'
#
loop_
_entity.id
_entity.type
_entity.pdbx_description
1 polymer ?
#
loop_
_entity_poly.entity_id
_entity_poly.type
_entity_poly.pdbx_seq_one_letter_code
_entity_poly.pdbx_strand_id
1 'polypeptide(L)'
;MWDFKLSAAIGLMVRTLPFIVLRLVIYFGITLAFILVTGVGAGIGWGLGAFSQEPGTSETFSLWGGLAGMGITGGVIFFLREYLLYMVKAAHIAVLVELLDGGQLPEGRGQIEHGRRIVSERFAEA
;
A
#
# COMPACT_ATOMS: atom_id res chain seq x y z
N MET A 1 -4.09 28.96 25.40
CA MET A 1 -3.77 27.65 24.76
C MET A 1 -5.08 27.15 24.18
N TRP A 2 -5.12 26.71 22.91
CA TRP A 2 -6.31 26.45 22.06
C TRP A 2 -6.75 27.58 21.11
N ASP A 3 -5.82 28.09 20.29
CA ASP A 3 -6.16 28.67 18.98
C ASP A 3 -6.21 27.56 17.91
N PHE A 4 -6.97 26.49 18.16
CA PHE A 4 -7.12 25.42 17.18
C PHE A 4 -7.98 25.91 16.02
N LYS A 5 -7.31 26.35 14.95
CA LYS A 5 -7.98 26.79 13.72
C LYS A 5 -8.32 25.57 12.87
N LEU A 6 -9.54 25.06 13.02
CA LEU A 6 -10.06 23.93 12.23
C LEU A 6 -9.87 24.13 10.72
N SER A 7 -10.02 25.37 10.23
CA SER A 7 -9.79 25.73 8.83
C SER A 7 -8.33 25.53 8.38
N ALA A 8 -7.36 25.81 9.24
CA ALA A 8 -5.95 25.57 8.95
C ALA A 8 -5.63 24.07 8.87
N ALA A 9 -6.20 23.26 9.78
CA ALA A 9 -6.05 21.81 9.76
C ALA A 9 -6.65 21.17 8.49
N ILE A 10 -7.83 21.62 8.07
CA ILE A 10 -8.46 21.17 6.81
C ILE A 10 -7.61 21.61 5.61
N GLY A 11 -7.10 22.85 5.61
CA GLY A 11 -6.20 23.35 4.56
C GLY A 11 -4.91 22.53 4.43
N LEU A 12 -4.33 22.10 5.55
CA LEU A 12 -3.17 21.20 5.60
C LEU A 12 -3.47 19.81 5.05
N MET A 13 -4.66 19.25 5.34
CA MET A 13 -5.08 17.98 4.73
C MET A 13 -5.22 18.10 3.22
N VAL A 14 -5.84 19.17 2.72
CA VAL A 14 -5.99 19.42 1.27
C VAL A 14 -4.62 19.54 0.60
N ARG A 15 -3.69 20.29 1.21
CA ARG A 15 -2.32 20.43 0.72
C ARG A 15 -1.49 19.15 0.76
N THR A 16 -1.91 18.14 1.52
CA THR A 16 -1.23 16.83 1.60
C THR A 16 -2.05 15.70 0.97
N LEU A 17 -3.08 16.02 0.18
CA LEU A 17 -3.85 15.07 -0.62
C LEU A 17 -3.00 14.10 -1.44
N PRO A 18 -1.86 14.49 -2.04
CA PRO A 18 -1.00 13.56 -2.77
C PRO A 18 -0.58 12.33 -1.94
N PHE A 19 -0.35 12.47 -0.63
CA PHE A 19 -0.02 11.34 0.25
C PHE A 19 -1.23 10.46 0.56
N ILE A 20 -2.41 11.04 0.68
CA ILE A 20 -3.66 10.30 0.87
C ILE A 20 -3.95 9.46 -0.38
N VAL A 21 -3.81 10.05 -1.56
CA VAL A 21 -3.96 9.35 -2.86
C VAL A 21 -2.91 8.25 -3.00
N LEU A 22 -1.64 8.52 -2.68
CA LEU A 22 -0.58 7.51 -2.72
C LEU A 22 -0.91 6.31 -1.83
N ARG A 23 -1.39 6.56 -0.61
CA ARG A 23 -1.82 5.50 0.31
C ARG A 23 -2.99 4.70 -0.25
N LEU A 24 -3.96 5.37 -0.89
CA LEU A 24 -5.09 4.70 -1.54
C LEU A 24 -4.62 3.81 -2.70
N VAL A 25 -3.70 4.29 -3.54
CA VAL A 25 -3.11 3.50 -4.64
C VAL A 25 -2.39 2.26 -4.10
N ILE A 26 -1.63 2.37 -3.01
CA ILE A 26 -0.96 1.22 -2.38
C ILE A 26 -1.97 0.20 -1.89
N TYR A 27 -3.03 0.62 -1.19
CA TYR A 27 -4.08 -0.29 -0.74
C TYR A 27 -4.82 -0.94 -1.90
N PHE A 28 -5.10 -0.18 -2.95
CA PHE A 28 -5.72 -0.70 -4.16
C PHE A 28 -4.83 -1.75 -4.85
N GLY A 29 -3.52 -1.50 -4.94
CA GLY A 29 -2.55 -2.47 -5.46
C GLY A 29 -2.49 -3.75 -4.63
N ILE A 30 -2.54 -3.63 -3.30
CA ILE A 30 -2.62 -4.77 -2.37
C ILE A 30 -3.89 -5.59 -2.63
N THR A 31 -5.05 -4.94 -2.75
CA THR A 31 -6.32 -5.61 -3.04
C THR A 31 -6.27 -6.33 -4.40
N LEU A 32 -5.75 -5.68 -5.44
CA LEU A 32 -5.58 -6.29 -6.75
C LEU A 32 -4.67 -7.51 -6.69
N ALA A 33 -3.56 -7.45 -5.97
CA ALA A 33 -2.66 -8.59 -5.80
C ALA A 33 -3.39 -9.79 -5.17
N PHE A 34 -4.18 -9.56 -4.12
CA PHE A 34 -5.01 -10.62 -3.52
C PHE A 34 -5.98 -11.24 -4.52
N ILE A 35 -6.72 -10.43 -5.27
CA ILE A 35 -7.70 -10.92 -6.25
C ILE A 35 -7.00 -11.75 -7.33
N LEU A 36 -5.93 -11.21 -7.92
CA LEU A 36 -5.25 -11.84 -9.05
C LEU A 36 -4.55 -13.13 -8.64
N VAL A 37 -3.75 -13.12 -7.56
CA VAL A 37 -2.98 -14.30 -7.17
C VAL A 37 -3.89 -15.41 -6.62
N THR A 38 -4.95 -15.05 -5.88
CA THR A 38 -5.94 -16.04 -5.44
C THR A 38 -6.70 -16.64 -6.62
N GLY A 39 -7.13 -15.82 -7.59
CA GLY A 39 -7.82 -16.28 -8.78
C GLY A 39 -6.93 -17.17 -9.67
N VAL A 40 -5.68 -16.76 -9.89
CA VAL A 40 -4.69 -17.55 -10.63
C VAL A 40 -4.37 -18.86 -9.89
N GLY A 41 -4.18 -18.80 -8.58
CA GLY A 41 -3.96 -20.00 -7.75
C GLY A 41 -5.11 -20.99 -7.85
N ALA A 42 -6.35 -20.50 -7.78
CA ALA A 42 -7.54 -21.33 -7.98
C ALA A 42 -7.61 -21.92 -9.38
N GLY A 43 -7.33 -21.13 -10.42
CA GLY A 43 -7.30 -21.59 -11.81
C GLY A 43 -6.24 -22.67 -12.06
N ILE A 44 -5.04 -22.51 -11.52
CA ILE A 44 -3.98 -23.52 -11.57
C ILE A 44 -4.44 -24.79 -10.84
N GLY A 45 -5.02 -24.65 -9.64
CA GLY A 45 -5.55 -25.78 -8.88
C GLY A 45 -6.62 -26.56 -9.64
N TRP A 46 -7.59 -25.86 -10.25
CA TRP A 46 -8.60 -26.49 -11.08
C TRP A 46 -8.00 -27.25 -12.27
N GLY A 47 -7.02 -26.65 -12.97
CA GLY A 47 -6.32 -27.28 -14.09
C GLY A 47 -5.56 -28.54 -13.69
N LEU A 48 -4.92 -28.55 -12.51
CA LEU A 48 -4.23 -29.73 -11.99
C LEU A 48 -5.21 -30.85 -11.60
N GLY A 49 -6.33 -30.49 -10.96
CA GLY A 49 -7.33 -31.47 -10.56
C GLY A 49 -8.16 -32.01 -11.74
N ALA A 50 -8.09 -31.41 -12.93
CA ALA A 50 -8.74 -31.91 -14.14
C ALA A 50 -8.06 -33.15 -14.74
N PHE A 51 -6.82 -33.46 -14.33
CA PHE A 51 -6.11 -34.68 -14.71
C PHE A 51 -6.53 -35.91 -13.90
N SER A 52 -7.29 -35.71 -12.81
CA SER A 52 -7.84 -36.81 -12.01
C SER A 52 -9.12 -37.35 -12.64
N GLN A 53 -9.31 -38.66 -12.60
CA GLN A 53 -10.58 -39.30 -13.00
C GLN A 53 -11.64 -39.28 -11.88
N GLU A 54 -11.27 -38.86 -10.67
CA GLU A 54 -12.19 -38.79 -9.53
C GLU A 54 -13.10 -37.55 -9.61
N PRO A 55 -14.43 -37.72 -9.44
CA PRO A 55 -15.36 -36.60 -9.36
C PRO A 55 -15.01 -35.67 -8.19
N GLY A 56 -15.07 -34.35 -8.42
CA GLY A 56 -14.85 -33.34 -7.36
C GLY A 56 -13.37 -33.04 -7.03
N THR A 57 -12.41 -33.76 -7.62
CA THR A 57 -10.98 -33.46 -7.42
C THR A 57 -10.62 -32.07 -7.95
N SER A 58 -11.14 -31.66 -9.11
CA SER A 58 -10.86 -30.33 -9.69
C SER A 58 -11.30 -29.17 -8.79
N GLU A 59 -12.47 -29.30 -8.14
CA GLU A 59 -13.01 -28.31 -7.21
C GLU A 59 -12.16 -28.25 -5.94
N THR A 60 -11.79 -29.41 -5.41
CA THR A 60 -10.94 -29.52 -4.21
C THR A 60 -9.57 -28.89 -4.46
N PHE A 61 -8.91 -29.21 -5.58
CA PHE A 61 -7.62 -28.62 -5.92
C PHE A 61 -7.72 -27.12 -6.25
N SER A 62 -8.83 -26.67 -6.84
CA SER A 62 -9.11 -25.23 -7.03
C SER A 62 -9.19 -24.48 -5.71
N LEU A 63 -9.87 -25.04 -4.70
CA LEU A 63 -9.96 -24.44 -3.37
C LEU A 63 -8.57 -24.35 -2.72
N TRP A 64 -7.80 -25.44 -2.75
CA TRP A 64 -6.44 -25.45 -2.19
C TRP A 64 -5.48 -24.52 -2.94
N GLY A 65 -5.57 -24.45 -4.26
CA GLY A 65 -4.80 -23.52 -5.08
C GLY A 65 -5.13 -22.06 -4.76
N GLY A 66 -6.42 -21.73 -4.58
CA GLY A 66 -6.87 -20.41 -4.16
C GLY A 66 -6.38 -20.06 -2.75
N LEU A 67 -6.53 -20.97 -1.78
CA LEU A 67 -6.06 -20.78 -0.40
C LEU A 67 -4.54 -20.60 -0.33
N ALA A 68 -3.78 -21.40 -1.10
CA ALA A 68 -2.34 -21.25 -1.20
C ALA A 68 -1.96 -19.89 -1.80
N GLY A 69 -2.60 -19.48 -2.90
CA GLY A 69 -2.39 -18.18 -3.53
C GLY A 69 -2.69 -17.01 -2.59
N MET A 70 -3.80 -17.07 -1.85
CA MET A 70 -4.16 -16.09 -0.83
C MET A 70 -3.15 -16.08 0.33
N GLY A 71 -2.73 -17.25 0.82
CA GLY A 71 -1.78 -17.39 1.92
C GLY A 71 -0.39 -16.84 1.58
N ILE A 72 0.13 -17.17 0.40
CA ILE A 72 1.41 -16.64 -0.11
C ILE A 72 1.33 -15.13 -0.24
N THR A 73 0.26 -14.63 -0.85
CA THR A 73 0.05 -13.18 -1.04
C THR A 73 -0.04 -12.47 0.30
N GLY A 74 -0.79 -13.01 1.26
CA GLY A 74 -0.89 -12.47 2.61
C GLY A 74 0.45 -12.44 3.34
N GLY A 75 1.25 -13.50 3.23
CA GLY A 75 2.60 -13.56 3.77
C GLY A 75 3.51 -12.47 3.19
N VAL A 76 3.56 -12.34 1.85
CA VAL A 76 4.38 -11.33 1.17
C VAL A 76 3.91 -9.91 1.52
N ILE A 77 2.59 -9.66 1.46
CA ILE A 77 2.02 -8.34 1.73
C ILE A 77 2.19 -7.95 3.19
N PHE A 78 2.18 -8.89 4.15
CA PHE A 78 2.42 -8.58 5.56
C PHE A 78 3.75 -7.83 5.75
N PHE A 79 4.85 -8.34 5.19
CA PHE A 79 6.16 -7.68 5.26
C PHE A 79 6.24 -6.42 4.39
N LEU A 80 5.75 -6.50 3.15
CA LEU A 80 5.87 -5.38 2.20
C LEU A 80 5.05 -4.16 2.64
N ARG A 81 3.84 -4.39 3.17
CA ARG A 81 2.92 -3.33 3.62
C ARG A 81 3.55 -2.50 4.74
N GLU A 82 4.20 -3.14 5.69
CA GLU A 82 4.84 -2.46 6.81
C GLU A 82 5.88 -1.47 6.30
N TYR A 83 6.80 -1.94 5.45
CA TYR A 83 7.84 -1.09 4.85
C TYR A 83 7.25 0.05 4.00
N LEU A 84 6.37 -0.26 3.04
CA LEU A 84 5.82 0.74 2.12
C LEU A 84 5.02 1.82 2.84
N LEU A 85 4.10 1.42 3.74
CA LEU A 85 3.27 2.39 4.45
C LEU A 85 4.07 3.17 5.49
N TYR A 86 5.10 2.56 6.08
CA TYR A 86 6.03 3.27 6.95
C TYR A 86 6.75 4.39 6.20
N MET A 87 7.34 4.09 5.03
CA MET A 87 8.03 5.08 4.21
C MET A 87 7.10 6.22 3.78
N VAL A 88 5.88 5.89 3.32
CA VAL A 88 4.88 6.92 2.96
C VAL A 88 4.50 7.78 4.16
N LYS A 89 4.33 7.18 5.33
CA LYS A 89 3.98 7.91 6.56
C LYS A 89 5.13 8.83 7.00
N ALA A 90 6.37 8.36 6.96
CA ALA A 90 7.54 9.17 7.29
C ALA A 90 7.68 10.37 6.35
N ALA A 91 7.52 10.14 5.04
CA ALA A 91 7.58 11.21 4.04
C ALA A 91 6.44 12.22 4.22
N HIS A 92 5.23 11.76 4.54
CA HIS A 92 4.11 12.65 4.83
C HIS A 92 4.37 13.53 6.07
N ILE A 93 4.92 12.95 7.14
CA ILE A 93 5.26 13.71 8.36
C ILE A 93 6.34 14.76 8.06
N ALA A 94 7.39 14.40 7.33
CA ALA A 94 8.47 15.34 6.98
C ALA A 94 7.93 16.58 6.25
N VAL A 95 7.08 16.34 5.25
CA VAL A 95 6.41 17.39 4.47
C VAL A 95 5.45 18.23 5.33
N LEU A 96 4.78 17.60 6.29
CA LEU A 96 3.84 18.28 7.18
C LEU A 96 4.58 19.18 8.18
N VAL A 97 5.73 18.75 8.70
CA VAL A 97 6.60 19.57 9.55
C VAL A 97 7.12 20.79 8.79
N GLU A 98 7.62 20.60 7.56
CA GLU A 98 8.10 21.72 6.73
C GLU A 98 6.99 22.77 6.44
N LEU A 99 5.75 22.33 6.24
CA LEU A 99 4.60 23.24 6.12
C LEU A 99 4.29 23.99 7.41
N LEU A 100 4.47 23.34 8.57
CA LEU A 100 4.25 23.97 9.87
C LEU A 100 5.33 25.02 10.17
N ASP A 101 6.56 24.80 9.70
CA ASP A 101 7.69 25.74 9.82
C ASP A 101 7.64 26.90 8.80
N GLY A 102 6.61 26.95 7.95
CA GLY A 102 6.41 28.02 6.96
C GLY A 102 7.17 27.82 5.64
N GLY A 103 7.71 26.63 5.41
CA GLY A 103 8.34 26.25 4.15
C GLY A 103 7.35 26.18 2.98
N GLN A 104 7.86 26.30 1.76
CA GLN A 104 7.08 26.08 0.53
C GLN A 104 7.32 24.67 0.03
N LEU A 105 6.23 23.97 -0.30
CA LEU A 105 6.33 22.63 -0.87
C LEU A 105 6.10 22.65 -2.38
N PRO A 106 6.79 21.75 -3.11
CA PRO A 106 6.42 21.44 -4.49
C PRO A 106 4.97 20.90 -4.53
N GLU A 107 4.16 21.40 -5.45
CA GLU A 107 2.78 20.94 -5.61
C GLU A 107 2.70 19.58 -6.33
N GLY A 108 1.63 18.83 -6.07
CA GLY A 108 1.31 17.60 -6.79
C GLY A 108 2.30 16.46 -6.55
N ARG A 109 2.75 15.80 -7.63
CA ARG A 109 3.65 14.62 -7.54
C ARG A 109 5.04 14.97 -6.98
N GLY A 110 5.52 16.19 -7.18
CA GLY A 110 6.83 16.65 -6.67
C GLY A 110 6.91 16.64 -5.14
N GLN A 111 5.77 16.76 -4.46
CA GLN A 111 5.67 16.69 -3.00
C GLN A 111 6.10 15.33 -2.44
N ILE A 112 5.75 14.24 -3.15
CA ILE A 112 6.06 12.87 -2.75
C ILE A 112 7.56 12.61 -2.88
N GLU A 113 8.16 13.06 -3.98
CA GLU A 113 9.59 12.91 -4.24
C GLU A 113 10.42 13.73 -3.26
N HIS A 114 9.99 14.96 -2.96
CA HIS A 114 10.62 15.81 -1.95
C HIS A 114 10.57 15.17 -0.56
N GLY A 115 9.39 14.67 -0.14
CA GLY A 115 9.25 13.96 1.13
C GLY A 115 10.09 12.68 1.20
N ARG A 116 10.17 11.92 0.10
CA ARG A 116 11.04 10.73 0.02
C ARG A 116 12.52 11.12 0.17
N ARG A 117 12.96 12.19 -0.50
CA ARG A 117 14.34 12.67 -0.44
C ARG A 117 14.72 13.09 0.98
N ILE A 118 13.86 13.84 1.67
CA ILE A 118 14.10 14.23 3.08
C ILE A 118 14.27 12.98 3.96
N VAL A 119 13.40 11.98 3.82
CA VAL A 119 13.52 10.73 4.56
C VAL A 119 14.81 10.00 4.18
N SER A 120 15.13 9.87 2.89
CA SER A 120 16.36 9.19 2.47
C SER A 120 17.64 9.89 2.96
N GLU A 121 17.70 11.22 2.92
CA GLU A 121 18.83 12.01 3.42
C GLU A 121 19.01 11.83 4.94
N ARG A 122 17.92 11.85 5.72
CA ARG A 122 17.96 11.74 7.18
C ARG A 122 18.18 10.32 7.71
N PHE A 123 17.72 9.31 6.98
CA PHE A 123 17.86 7.90 7.37
C PHE A 123 19.12 7.23 6.77
N ALA A 124 19.78 7.82 5.78
CA ALA A 124 21.11 7.38 5.33
C ALA A 124 22.25 7.87 6.23
N GLU A 125 21.99 8.88 7.08
CA GLU A 125 22.93 9.38 8.10
C GLU A 125 22.94 8.53 9.39
N ALA A 126 22.07 7.52 9.52
CA ALA A 126 21.90 6.70 10.73
C ALA A 126 22.54 5.31 10.63
#